data_AF-R7WRE0-F1
#
_entry.id   AF-R7WRE0-F1
#
_cell.length_a   1.000
_cell.length_b   1.000
_cell.length_c   1.000
_cell.angle_alpha   90.00
_cell.angle_beta   90.00
_cell.angle_gamma   90.00
#
_symmetry.space_group_name_H-M   'P 1'
#
loop_
_entity.id
_entity.type
_entity.pdbx_description
1 polymer ?
#
loop_
_entity_poly.entity_id
_entity_poly.type
_entity_poly.pdbx_seq_one_letter_code
_entity_poly.pdbx_strand_id
1 'polypeptide(L)'
;MARWGEHALRVVGVGDGFAVPTVDPADADELGLDEFEVWSAARDVVPEQVTVVRDLDLVDPDRWREALTVLAADPAVAPLLADRDGYTAWWLRGNVVLAGRPIAVLRAPGDPTFAGLLDAVEHPAASALTGLLAGARVESPVLARRLVAALGERDRAVAPDVVARAHGALARAVADGTVEVPDIEPPEQVRGISGAVVAAEDALVLDAGWYAHVVDPDRLVVGDLATAEALADLLDLPTASSRIDASVLGAGERVRLGDDAAAVTAFAAAGAVVPDATVTLHDRLRVRVGSAVTGEYDVPWWVDPDGTLHCVRGAISPTVVAGARR
;
A
#
# COMPACT_ATOMS: atom_id res chain seq x y z
N MET A 1 29.05 -31.42 15.84
CA MET A 1 30.44 -31.54 15.33
C MET A 1 31.44 -32.18 16.30
N ALA A 2 31.43 -31.84 17.60
CA ALA A 2 32.53 -32.17 18.53
C ALA A 2 32.82 -33.67 18.79
N ARG A 3 31.92 -34.61 18.45
CA ARG A 3 32.14 -36.05 18.72
C ARG A 3 32.38 -36.92 17.48
N TRP A 4 31.90 -36.53 16.30
CA TRP A 4 31.93 -37.39 15.10
C TRP A 4 32.49 -36.72 13.84
N GLY A 5 32.76 -35.40 13.86
CA GLY A 5 33.23 -34.67 12.69
C GLY A 5 32.19 -34.55 11.57
N GLU A 6 32.39 -33.61 10.65
CA GLU A 6 31.47 -33.31 9.56
C GLU A 6 31.33 -34.49 8.57
N HIS A 7 32.45 -35.16 8.29
CA HIS A 7 32.49 -36.27 7.33
C HIS A 7 31.66 -37.49 7.77
N ALA A 8 31.64 -37.84 9.06
CA ALA A 8 30.86 -38.98 9.54
C ALA A 8 29.34 -38.71 9.48
N LEU A 9 28.92 -37.45 9.61
CA LEU A 9 27.52 -37.04 9.46
C LEU A 9 27.08 -37.12 7.98
N ARG A 10 27.96 -36.76 7.05
CA ARG A 10 27.71 -36.92 5.60
C ARG A 10 27.51 -38.37 5.18
N VAL A 11 28.32 -39.29 5.75
CA VAL A 11 28.24 -40.73 5.44
C VAL A 11 26.91 -41.36 5.88
N VAL A 12 26.25 -40.81 6.91
CA VAL A 12 24.94 -41.29 7.36
C VAL A 12 23.76 -40.50 6.76
N GLY A 13 24.01 -39.69 5.73
CA GLY A 13 22.97 -38.99 4.97
C GLY A 13 22.54 -37.64 5.54
N VAL A 14 23.26 -37.07 6.50
CA VAL A 14 23.01 -35.68 6.94
C VAL A 14 23.54 -34.75 5.85
N GLY A 15 22.63 -34.11 5.11
CA GLY A 15 22.94 -33.11 4.10
C GLY A 15 23.65 -31.88 4.69
N ASP A 16 24.42 -31.19 3.86
CA ASP A 16 25.07 -29.91 4.19
C ASP A 16 24.23 -28.69 3.76
N GLY A 17 23.03 -28.91 3.23
CA GLY A 17 22.11 -27.88 2.77
C GLY A 17 20.66 -28.39 2.70
N PHE A 18 19.78 -27.57 2.13
CA PHE A 18 18.37 -27.91 1.96
C PHE A 18 18.15 -28.64 0.63
N ALA A 19 17.21 -29.59 0.60
CA ALA A 19 16.81 -30.24 -0.64
C ALA A 19 15.91 -29.31 -1.46
N VAL A 20 16.21 -29.16 -2.76
CA VAL A 20 15.52 -28.23 -3.67
C VAL A 20 14.90 -28.98 -4.86
N PRO A 21 13.81 -29.76 -4.65
CA PRO A 21 13.17 -30.46 -5.74
C PRO A 21 12.34 -29.51 -6.62
N THR A 22 12.25 -29.86 -7.90
CA THR A 22 11.23 -29.32 -8.82
C THR A 22 10.13 -30.37 -8.96
N VAL A 23 8.89 -29.94 -8.78
CA VAL A 23 7.76 -30.82 -8.50
C VAL A 23 6.59 -30.43 -9.38
N ASP A 24 5.83 -31.41 -9.86
CA ASP A 24 4.50 -31.16 -10.41
C ASP A 24 3.59 -30.79 -9.23
N PRO A 25 2.83 -29.68 -9.27
CA PRO A 25 1.87 -29.35 -8.22
C PRO A 25 0.92 -30.48 -7.86
N ALA A 26 0.61 -31.39 -8.80
CA ALA A 26 -0.23 -32.55 -8.54
C ALA A 26 0.41 -33.58 -7.58
N ASP A 27 1.74 -33.58 -7.48
CA ASP A 27 2.52 -34.49 -6.62
C ASP A 27 2.98 -33.82 -5.31
N ALA A 28 2.52 -32.58 -5.02
CA ALA A 28 2.98 -31.79 -3.88
C ALA A 28 2.71 -32.46 -2.52
N ASP A 29 1.59 -33.17 -2.37
CA ASP A 29 1.22 -33.89 -1.15
C ASP A 29 2.24 -34.98 -0.78
N GLU A 30 2.82 -35.65 -1.79
CA GLU A 30 3.80 -36.72 -1.57
C GLU A 30 5.12 -36.19 -0.99
N LEU A 31 5.36 -34.88 -1.12
CA LEU A 31 6.56 -34.22 -0.66
C LEU A 31 6.43 -33.63 0.74
N GLY A 32 5.22 -33.65 1.32
CA GLY A 32 4.94 -33.10 2.64
C GLY A 32 5.14 -31.59 2.72
N LEU A 33 4.78 -30.87 1.64
CA LEU A 33 4.83 -29.41 1.63
C LEU A 33 3.68 -28.86 2.48
N ASP A 34 4.02 -28.01 3.43
CA ASP A 34 3.09 -27.42 4.38
C ASP A 34 2.21 -26.35 3.69
N GLU A 35 0.89 -26.48 3.84
CA GLU A 35 -0.13 -25.56 3.30
C GLU A 35 0.01 -25.23 1.79
N PHE A 36 0.48 -26.18 0.97
CA PHE A 36 0.65 -25.97 -0.48
C PHE A 36 -0.68 -25.70 -1.20
N GLU A 37 -1.76 -26.30 -0.73
CA GLU A 37 -3.12 -26.07 -1.19
C GLU A 37 -3.58 -24.62 -0.98
N VAL A 38 -3.13 -23.97 0.11
CA VAL A 38 -3.44 -22.57 0.40
C VAL A 38 -2.70 -21.66 -0.58
N TRP A 39 -1.40 -21.89 -0.78
CA TRP A 39 -0.61 -21.12 -1.74
C TRP A 39 -1.13 -21.27 -3.17
N SER A 40 -1.47 -22.48 -3.59
CA SER A 40 -1.95 -22.73 -4.95
C SER A 40 -3.35 -22.17 -5.21
N ALA A 41 -4.27 -22.26 -4.25
CA ALA A 41 -5.63 -21.72 -4.36
C ALA A 41 -5.68 -20.19 -4.44
N ALA A 42 -4.68 -19.50 -3.89
CA ALA A 42 -4.58 -18.04 -3.94
C ALA A 42 -4.12 -17.48 -5.30
N ARG A 43 -3.91 -18.33 -6.31
CA ARG A 43 -3.37 -17.95 -7.62
C ARG A 43 -4.37 -18.19 -8.74
N ASP A 44 -4.41 -17.24 -9.67
CA ASP A 44 -5.16 -17.39 -10.93
C ASP A 44 -4.56 -18.50 -11.81
N VAL A 45 -3.23 -18.63 -11.81
CA VAL A 45 -2.49 -19.62 -12.59
C VAL A 45 -1.41 -20.24 -11.73
N VAL A 46 -1.55 -21.55 -11.49
CA VAL A 46 -0.53 -22.38 -10.84
C VAL A 46 0.49 -22.82 -11.92
N PRO A 47 1.80 -22.63 -11.70
CA PRO A 47 2.83 -23.09 -12.64
C PRO A 47 2.80 -24.61 -12.85
N GLU A 48 3.13 -25.08 -14.05
CA GLU A 48 3.23 -26.52 -14.35
C GLU A 48 4.31 -27.24 -13.51
N GLN A 49 5.32 -26.49 -13.07
CA GLN A 49 6.37 -26.99 -12.18
C GLN A 49 6.69 -25.94 -11.12
N VAL A 50 6.88 -26.39 -9.89
CA VAL A 50 7.25 -25.54 -8.75
C VAL A 50 8.56 -26.05 -8.17
N THR A 51 9.54 -25.17 -8.04
CA THR A 51 10.78 -25.48 -7.32
C THR A 51 10.62 -25.01 -5.87
N VAL A 52 10.81 -25.92 -4.94
CA VAL A 52 10.56 -25.69 -3.50
C VAL A 52 11.80 -26.00 -2.68
N VAL A 53 11.88 -25.42 -1.49
CA VAL A 53 12.85 -25.84 -0.46
C VAL A 53 12.13 -26.72 0.54
N ARG A 54 12.60 -27.95 0.71
CA ARG A 54 12.02 -28.91 1.66
C ARG A 54 12.42 -28.61 3.11
N ASP A 55 11.62 -29.16 4.03
CA ASP A 55 11.93 -29.29 5.45
C ASP A 55 12.20 -27.95 6.16
N LEU A 56 11.60 -26.87 5.66
CA LEU A 56 11.70 -25.54 6.26
C LEU A 56 11.02 -25.47 7.63
N ASP A 57 9.99 -26.28 7.86
CA ASP A 57 9.28 -26.47 9.13
C ASP A 57 10.14 -27.14 10.21
N LEU A 58 11.23 -27.83 9.82
CA LEU A 58 12.17 -28.46 10.74
C LEU A 58 13.25 -27.51 11.26
N VAL A 59 13.32 -26.28 10.73
CA VAL A 59 14.28 -25.27 11.19
C VAL A 59 13.88 -24.81 12.59
N ASP A 60 14.84 -24.87 13.52
CA ASP A 60 14.68 -24.34 14.88
C ASP A 60 14.27 -22.85 14.82
N PRO A 61 13.13 -22.46 15.43
CA PRO A 61 12.64 -21.08 15.41
C PRO A 61 13.66 -20.03 15.87
N ASP A 62 14.59 -20.39 16.77
CA ASP A 62 15.62 -19.48 17.27
C ASP A 62 16.84 -19.35 16.33
N ARG A 63 16.86 -20.11 15.23
CA ARG A 63 18.01 -20.22 14.31
C ARG A 63 17.71 -19.75 12.88
N TRP A 64 16.60 -19.04 12.68
CA TRP A 64 16.22 -18.53 11.37
C TRP A 64 17.24 -17.56 10.77
N ARG A 65 17.95 -16.78 11.59
CA ARG A 65 19.02 -15.89 11.09
C ARG A 65 20.14 -16.67 10.41
N GLU A 66 20.61 -17.74 11.04
CA GLU A 66 21.63 -18.61 10.49
C GLU A 66 21.09 -19.39 9.29
N ALA A 67 19.87 -19.92 9.38
CA ALA A 67 19.23 -20.67 8.29
C ALA A 67 19.10 -19.82 7.02
N LEU A 68 18.65 -18.56 7.13
CA LEU A 68 18.58 -17.64 6.00
C LEU A 68 19.95 -17.31 5.40
N THR A 69 21.01 -17.32 6.22
CA THR A 69 22.39 -17.17 5.71
C THR A 69 22.79 -18.37 4.87
N VAL A 70 22.46 -19.59 5.31
CA VAL A 70 22.72 -20.82 4.53
C VAL A 70 21.91 -20.84 3.24
N LEU A 71 20.60 -20.58 3.32
CA LEU A 71 19.68 -20.54 2.17
C LEU A 71 20.13 -19.51 1.14
N ALA A 72 20.53 -18.30 1.56
CA ALA A 72 20.96 -17.24 0.65
C ALA A 72 22.35 -17.48 0.03
N ALA A 73 23.20 -18.29 0.67
CA ALA A 73 24.51 -18.65 0.13
C ALA A 73 24.43 -19.77 -0.92
N ASP A 74 23.32 -20.54 -0.94
CA ASP A 74 23.09 -21.60 -1.92
C ASP A 74 22.55 -21.01 -3.24
N PRO A 75 23.28 -21.13 -4.37
CA PRO A 75 22.85 -20.58 -5.65
C PRO A 75 21.58 -21.23 -6.22
N ALA A 76 21.22 -22.45 -5.78
CA ALA A 76 19.98 -23.10 -6.18
C ALA A 76 18.75 -22.54 -5.44
N VAL A 77 18.96 -22.08 -4.20
CA VAL A 77 17.89 -21.55 -3.34
C VAL A 77 17.73 -20.04 -3.48
N ALA A 78 18.82 -19.29 -3.66
CA ALA A 78 18.77 -17.82 -3.70
C ALA A 78 17.72 -17.23 -4.67
N PRO A 79 17.51 -17.77 -5.89
CA PRO A 79 16.42 -17.32 -6.78
C PRO A 79 15.02 -17.50 -6.17
N LEU A 80 14.80 -18.57 -5.41
CA LEU A 80 13.52 -18.87 -4.76
C LEU A 80 13.21 -17.93 -3.60
N LEU A 81 14.23 -17.39 -2.94
CA LEU A 81 14.07 -16.37 -1.89
C LEU A 81 13.70 -15.00 -2.47
N ALA A 82 14.13 -14.72 -3.70
CA ALA A 82 13.83 -13.49 -4.42
C ALA A 82 12.49 -13.57 -5.17
N ASP A 83 12.05 -14.78 -5.56
CA ASP A 83 10.77 -15.03 -6.21
C ASP A 83 9.61 -14.88 -5.21
N ARG A 84 9.11 -13.66 -5.08
CA ARG A 84 8.02 -13.29 -4.16
C ARG A 84 6.76 -14.14 -4.36
N ASP A 85 6.47 -14.52 -5.60
CA ASP A 85 5.26 -15.25 -5.97
C ASP A 85 5.42 -16.76 -5.80
N GLY A 86 6.67 -17.25 -5.64
CA GLY A 86 6.99 -18.65 -5.42
C GLY A 86 6.58 -19.16 -4.03
N TYR A 87 6.30 -20.46 -3.94
CA TYR A 87 5.89 -21.13 -2.70
C TYR A 87 6.89 -20.93 -1.56
N THR A 88 8.19 -21.11 -1.83
CA THR A 88 9.26 -20.96 -0.83
C THR A 88 9.24 -19.57 -0.18
N ALA A 89 9.15 -18.50 -0.98
CA ALA A 89 9.10 -17.15 -0.44
C ALA A 89 7.81 -16.90 0.33
N TRP A 90 6.67 -17.34 -0.20
CA TRP A 90 5.37 -17.24 0.47
C TRP A 90 5.38 -17.92 1.84
N TRP A 91 5.87 -19.16 1.93
CA TRP A 91 5.93 -19.93 3.17
C TRP A 91 6.84 -19.25 4.19
N LEU A 92 8.02 -18.80 3.76
CA LEU A 92 8.98 -18.10 4.64
C LEU A 92 8.41 -16.76 5.14
N ARG A 93 7.63 -16.03 4.33
CA ARG A 93 6.95 -14.79 4.77
C ARG A 93 5.93 -15.06 5.88
N GLY A 94 5.22 -16.17 5.81
CA GLY A 94 4.23 -16.56 6.81
C GLY A 94 4.84 -17.03 8.13
N ASN A 95 5.99 -17.70 8.07
CA ASN A 95 6.51 -18.48 9.20
C ASN A 95 7.77 -17.93 9.86
N VAL A 96 8.57 -17.13 9.16
CA VAL A 96 9.87 -16.69 9.69
C VAL A 96 9.72 -15.44 10.56
N VAL A 97 10.33 -15.51 11.75
CA VAL A 97 10.45 -14.40 12.69
C VAL A 97 11.93 -14.06 12.90
N LEU A 98 12.30 -12.81 12.71
CA LEU A 98 13.64 -12.27 12.97
C LEU A 98 13.59 -11.23 14.08
N ALA A 99 14.39 -11.42 15.13
CA ALA A 99 14.46 -10.54 16.30
C ALA A 99 13.05 -10.23 16.88
N GLY A 100 12.19 -11.24 16.96
CA GLY A 100 10.83 -11.11 17.48
C GLY A 100 9.82 -10.49 16.50
N ARG A 101 10.18 -10.25 15.23
CA ARG A 101 9.26 -9.72 14.21
C ARG A 101 9.11 -10.62 12.99
N PRO A 102 7.89 -10.83 12.48
CA PRO A 102 7.69 -11.52 11.22
C PRO A 102 8.53 -10.89 10.10
N ILE A 103 9.18 -11.72 9.29
CA ILE A 103 10.04 -11.21 8.21
C ILE A 103 9.25 -10.39 7.19
N ALA A 104 7.98 -10.77 6.97
CA ALA A 104 7.06 -10.09 6.05
C ALA A 104 6.73 -8.64 6.43
N VAL A 105 7.05 -8.21 7.66
CA VAL A 105 6.85 -6.83 8.12
C VAL A 105 8.14 -6.01 8.20
N LEU A 106 9.26 -6.59 7.75
CA LEU A 106 10.53 -5.88 7.60
C LEU A 106 10.68 -5.44 6.14
N ARG A 107 11.31 -4.29 5.90
CA ARG A 107 11.61 -3.82 4.54
C ARG A 107 13.06 -4.10 4.15
N ALA A 108 13.33 -4.12 2.84
CA ALA A 108 14.71 -4.18 2.36
C ALA A 108 15.50 -2.91 2.75
N PRO A 109 16.80 -3.03 3.07
CA PRO A 109 17.65 -1.85 3.29
C PRO A 109 17.66 -0.98 2.03
N GLY A 110 17.40 0.32 2.20
CA GLY A 110 17.33 1.28 1.09
C GLY A 110 16.01 1.30 0.32
N ASP A 111 15.05 0.40 0.59
CA ASP A 111 13.71 0.47 0.00
C ASP A 111 12.93 1.66 0.61
N PRO A 112 12.53 2.67 -0.20
CA PRO A 112 11.81 3.84 0.28
C PRO A 112 10.32 3.60 0.48
N THR A 113 9.77 2.48 -0.02
CA THR A 113 8.32 2.23 -0.14
C THR A 113 7.57 2.50 1.15
N PHE A 114 8.04 1.91 2.25
CA PHE A 114 7.50 2.08 3.61
C PHE A 114 8.56 2.59 4.59
N ALA A 115 9.50 3.41 4.11
CA ALA A 115 10.54 3.98 4.96
C ALA A 115 9.91 4.83 6.09
N GLY A 116 10.38 4.60 7.32
CA GLY A 116 9.83 5.24 8.52
C GLY A 116 8.70 4.45 9.17
N LEU A 117 7.87 3.72 8.39
CA LEU A 117 6.78 2.87 8.90
C LEU A 117 7.27 1.46 9.29
N LEU A 118 8.10 0.87 8.42
CA LEU A 118 8.67 -0.45 8.64
C LEU A 118 10.18 -0.35 8.87
N ASP A 119 10.68 -1.21 9.76
CA ASP A 119 12.10 -1.27 10.06
C ASP A 119 12.83 -2.07 8.97
N ALA A 120 14.04 -1.64 8.63
CA ALA A 120 14.85 -2.37 7.67
C ALA A 120 15.31 -3.70 8.28
N VAL A 121 15.38 -4.75 7.46
CA VAL A 121 15.97 -6.01 7.89
C VAL A 121 17.47 -5.82 8.14
N GLU A 122 17.93 -6.27 9.30
CA GLU A 122 19.35 -6.27 9.64
C GLU A 122 19.94 -7.66 9.39
N HIS A 123 20.24 -7.98 8.12
CA HIS A 123 20.78 -9.29 7.74
C HIS A 123 21.90 -9.16 6.71
N PRO A 124 23.03 -9.90 6.83
CA PRO A 124 24.14 -9.81 5.88
C PRO A 124 23.74 -10.17 4.45
N ALA A 125 22.76 -11.06 4.29
CA ALA A 125 22.24 -11.48 2.99
C ALA A 125 20.96 -10.74 2.55
N ALA A 126 20.68 -9.54 3.07
CA ALA A 126 19.41 -8.84 2.83
C ALA A 126 19.02 -8.68 1.34
N SER A 127 20.00 -8.54 0.44
CA SER A 127 19.75 -8.44 -1.00
C SER A 127 19.17 -9.70 -1.63
N ALA A 128 19.39 -10.88 -1.04
CA ALA A 128 18.82 -12.15 -1.51
C ALA A 128 17.42 -12.41 -0.93
N LEU A 129 17.04 -11.69 0.14
CA LEU A 129 15.79 -11.92 0.87
C LEU A 129 14.63 -11.04 0.37
N THR A 130 14.77 -10.35 -0.76
CA THR A 130 13.80 -9.34 -1.21
C THR A 130 12.39 -9.88 -1.40
N GLY A 131 12.24 -11.15 -1.79
CA GLY A 131 10.93 -11.80 -1.91
C GLY A 131 10.27 -12.07 -0.55
N LEU A 132 11.02 -12.06 0.55
CA LEU A 132 10.54 -12.32 1.91
C LEU A 132 10.12 -11.05 2.66
N LEU A 133 10.55 -9.89 2.19
CA LEU A 133 10.37 -8.62 2.88
C LEU A 133 9.08 -7.93 2.41
N ALA A 134 8.61 -6.94 3.16
CA ALA A 134 7.53 -6.07 2.74
C ALA A 134 7.90 -5.37 1.43
N GLY A 135 7.05 -5.52 0.41
CA GLY A 135 7.15 -4.80 -0.87
C GLY A 135 6.03 -3.78 -1.01
N ALA A 136 5.80 -3.25 -2.21
CA ALA A 136 4.76 -2.24 -2.45
C ALA A 136 3.31 -2.73 -2.29
N ARG A 137 3.08 -4.05 -2.30
CA ARG A 137 1.76 -4.65 -2.13
C ARG A 137 1.56 -5.09 -0.68
N VAL A 138 0.36 -4.83 -0.16
CA VAL A 138 -0.09 -5.40 1.11
C VAL A 138 -0.75 -6.74 0.81
N GLU A 139 -0.01 -7.83 1.04
CA GLU A 139 -0.40 -9.19 0.62
C GLU A 139 -0.89 -10.07 1.77
N SER A 140 -0.96 -9.52 2.98
CA SER A 140 -1.44 -10.27 4.13
C SER A 140 -2.04 -9.36 5.19
N PRO A 141 -2.99 -9.88 6.00
CA PRO A 141 -3.49 -9.19 7.18
C PRO A 141 -2.39 -8.84 8.19
N VAL A 142 -1.31 -9.64 8.26
CA VAL A 142 -0.16 -9.37 9.14
C VAL A 142 0.54 -8.07 8.76
N LEU A 143 0.83 -7.87 7.46
CA LEU A 143 1.45 -6.63 6.98
C LEU A 143 0.48 -5.45 7.13
N ALA A 144 -0.81 -5.64 6.82
CA ALA A 144 -1.83 -4.62 6.97
C ALA A 144 -1.93 -4.11 8.42
N ARG A 145 -2.07 -5.02 9.40
CA ARG A 145 -2.09 -4.67 10.83
C ARG A 145 -0.84 -3.91 11.25
N ARG A 146 0.34 -4.34 10.77
CA ARG A 146 1.57 -3.64 11.12
C ARG A 146 1.61 -2.22 10.54
N LEU A 147 1.18 -2.01 9.30
CA LEU A 147 1.13 -0.69 8.68
C LEU A 147 0.12 0.22 9.38
N VAL A 148 -1.09 -0.26 9.68
CA VAL A 148 -2.11 0.48 10.44
C VAL A 148 -1.56 0.90 11.81
N ALA A 149 -0.94 -0.02 12.55
CA ALA A 149 -0.31 0.30 13.83
C ALA A 149 0.83 1.33 13.66
N ALA A 150 1.72 1.15 12.67
CA ALA A 150 2.84 2.05 12.43
C ALA A 150 2.40 3.47 12.03
N LEU A 151 1.28 3.60 11.32
CA LEU A 151 0.71 4.90 10.95
C LEU A 151 0.28 5.67 12.22
N GLY A 152 -0.28 5.00 13.22
CA GLY A 152 -0.64 5.59 14.53
C GLY A 152 0.54 5.90 15.48
N GLU A 153 1.77 5.48 15.17
CA GLU A 153 2.92 5.67 16.08
C GLU A 153 3.53 7.08 15.97
N ARG A 154 3.17 8.00 16.88
CA ARG A 154 3.60 9.42 16.85
C ARG A 154 5.10 9.65 16.71
N ASP A 155 5.92 8.78 17.29
CA ASP A 155 7.39 8.94 17.31
C ASP A 155 8.07 8.56 15.98
N ARG A 156 7.32 8.01 15.01
CA ARG A 156 7.84 7.70 13.68
C ARG A 156 7.86 8.95 12.79
N ALA A 157 9.04 9.26 12.28
CA ALA A 157 9.22 10.22 11.20
C ALA A 157 8.91 9.55 9.85
N VAL A 158 7.77 9.89 9.27
CA VAL A 158 7.28 9.33 8.00
C VAL A 158 7.05 10.47 7.02
N ALA A 159 7.57 10.33 5.80
CA ALA A 159 7.40 11.33 4.76
C ALA A 159 5.95 11.30 4.20
N PRO A 160 5.37 12.46 3.80
CA PRO A 160 4.01 12.52 3.24
C PRO A 160 3.73 11.54 2.09
N ASP A 161 4.68 11.34 1.18
CA ASP A 161 4.52 10.41 0.06
C ASP A 161 4.45 8.94 0.52
N VAL A 162 5.16 8.59 1.59
CA VAL A 162 5.09 7.25 2.21
C VAL A 162 3.75 7.06 2.90
N VAL A 163 3.22 8.09 3.59
CA VAL A 163 1.89 8.04 4.20
C VAL A 163 0.83 7.77 3.13
N ALA A 164 0.82 8.57 2.05
CA ALA A 164 -0.15 8.40 0.96
C ALA A 164 -0.04 7.01 0.29
N ARG A 165 1.20 6.54 0.07
CA ARG A 165 1.44 5.21 -0.52
C ARG A 165 0.95 4.09 0.39
N ALA A 166 1.18 4.18 1.70
CA ALA A 166 0.73 3.18 2.66
C ALA A 166 -0.79 3.10 2.72
N HIS A 167 -1.48 4.22 2.83
CA HIS A 167 -2.95 4.26 2.76
C HIS A 167 -3.48 3.71 1.44
N GLY A 168 -2.89 4.10 0.29
CA GLY A 168 -3.28 3.56 -1.00
C GLY A 168 -3.06 2.05 -1.12
N ALA A 169 -1.96 1.52 -0.59
CA ALA A 169 -1.69 0.09 -0.60
C ALA A 169 -2.65 -0.71 0.31
N LEU A 170 -3.00 -0.17 1.47
CA LEU A 170 -4.01 -0.73 2.38
C LEU A 170 -5.39 -0.74 1.72
N ALA A 171 -5.79 0.38 1.13
CA ALA A 171 -7.09 0.54 0.47
C ALA A 171 -7.25 -0.43 -0.70
N ARG A 172 -6.22 -0.60 -1.52
CA ARG A 172 -6.21 -1.57 -2.63
C ARG A 172 -6.31 -3.01 -2.12
N ALA A 173 -5.58 -3.36 -1.05
CA ALA A 173 -5.64 -4.71 -0.49
C ALA A 173 -7.04 -5.06 0.03
N VAL A 174 -7.79 -4.09 0.57
CA VAL A 174 -9.20 -4.28 0.94
C VAL A 174 -10.08 -4.37 -0.30
N ALA A 175 -9.92 -3.46 -1.27
CA ALA A 175 -10.70 -3.47 -2.51
C ALA A 175 -10.52 -4.77 -3.33
N ASP A 176 -9.33 -5.35 -3.31
CA ASP A 176 -8.99 -6.60 -3.99
C ASP A 176 -9.33 -7.85 -3.18
N GLY A 177 -9.86 -7.72 -1.95
CA GLY A 177 -10.20 -8.83 -1.06
C GLY A 177 -9.00 -9.60 -0.49
N THR A 178 -7.79 -9.03 -0.59
CA THR A 178 -6.58 -9.61 0.01
C THR A 178 -6.54 -9.42 1.53
N VAL A 179 -7.20 -8.37 2.02
CA VAL A 179 -7.35 -8.07 3.45
C VAL A 179 -8.83 -7.80 3.71
N GLU A 180 -9.42 -8.59 4.60
CA GLU A 180 -10.80 -8.39 5.05
C GLU A 180 -10.82 -7.35 6.18
N VAL A 181 -11.76 -6.40 6.14
CA VAL A 181 -11.91 -5.35 7.18
C VAL A 181 -12.01 -5.95 8.60
N PRO A 182 -12.78 -7.03 8.84
CA PRO A 182 -12.85 -7.65 10.17
C PRO A 182 -11.54 -8.22 10.71
N ASP A 183 -10.51 -8.42 9.89
CA ASP A 183 -9.20 -8.91 10.33
C ASP A 183 -8.31 -7.81 10.93
N ILE A 184 -8.75 -6.56 10.83
CA ILE A 184 -8.02 -5.36 11.19
C ILE A 184 -8.80 -4.63 12.28
N GLU A 185 -8.17 -4.45 13.44
CA GLU A 185 -8.74 -3.62 14.50
C GLU A 185 -8.73 -2.14 14.06
N PRO A 186 -9.85 -1.43 14.15
CA PRO A 186 -9.89 0.00 13.86
C PRO A 186 -8.90 0.78 14.72
N PRO A 187 -8.09 1.67 14.14
CA PRO A 187 -7.09 2.40 14.89
C PRO A 187 -7.72 3.55 15.69
N GLU A 188 -7.27 3.76 16.94
CA GLU A 188 -7.64 4.95 17.72
C GLU A 188 -6.98 6.23 17.17
N GLN A 189 -5.86 6.08 16.46
CA GLN A 189 -5.03 7.17 15.96
C GLN A 189 -4.63 6.93 14.51
N VAL A 190 -4.72 7.96 13.70
CA VAL A 190 -4.40 7.90 12.27
C VAL A 190 -3.45 9.02 11.89
N ARG A 191 -2.72 8.81 10.79
CA ARG A 191 -1.76 9.80 10.28
C ARG A 191 -2.37 10.60 9.15
N GLY A 192 -2.41 11.92 9.29
CA GLY A 192 -2.73 12.83 8.19
C GLY A 192 -1.61 12.91 7.16
N ILE A 193 -1.91 13.46 5.99
CA ILE A 193 -0.95 13.60 4.88
C ILE A 193 0.25 14.48 5.23
N SER A 194 0.12 15.40 6.19
CA SER A 194 1.26 16.18 6.71
C SER A 194 2.27 15.33 7.49
N GLY A 195 1.88 14.12 7.90
CA GLY A 195 2.63 13.26 8.82
C GLY A 195 2.20 13.40 10.28
N ALA A 196 1.33 14.35 10.62
CA ALA A 196 0.76 14.49 11.96
C ALA A 196 -0.13 13.28 12.32
N VAL A 197 -0.14 12.88 13.59
CA VAL A 197 -0.99 11.79 14.09
C VAL A 197 -2.06 12.37 14.99
N VAL A 198 -3.32 12.17 14.60
CA VAL A 198 -4.52 12.69 15.26
C VAL A 198 -5.41 11.55 15.74
N ALA A 199 -6.42 11.84 16.56
CA ALA A 199 -7.45 10.87 16.90
C ALA A 199 -8.26 10.50 15.64
N ALA A 200 -8.65 9.24 15.50
CA ALA A 200 -9.40 8.77 14.34
C ALA A 200 -10.72 9.55 14.14
N GLU A 201 -11.43 9.85 15.22
CA GLU A 201 -12.68 10.65 15.20
C GLU A 201 -12.51 12.08 14.63
N ASP A 202 -11.28 12.60 14.64
CA ASP A 202 -10.97 13.91 14.08
C ASP A 202 -10.56 13.84 12.60
N ALA A 203 -10.28 12.66 12.05
CA ALA A 203 -9.76 12.53 10.69
C ALA A 203 -10.85 12.34 9.64
N LEU A 204 -10.52 12.68 8.38
CA LEU A 204 -11.37 12.48 7.21
C LEU A 204 -10.58 11.81 6.09
N VAL A 205 -11.19 10.82 5.42
CA VAL A 205 -10.60 10.24 4.20
C VAL A 205 -10.92 11.12 2.99
N LEU A 206 -9.89 11.46 2.22
CA LEU A 206 -10.05 12.20 0.97
C LEU A 206 -10.62 11.28 -0.12
N ASP A 207 -11.86 11.52 -0.51
CA ASP A 207 -12.59 10.79 -1.56
C ASP A 207 -12.78 11.64 -2.83
N ALA A 208 -12.75 12.96 -2.69
CA ALA A 208 -12.75 13.88 -3.82
C ALA A 208 -11.69 14.99 -3.67
N GLY A 209 -10.93 15.23 -4.74
CA GLY A 209 -9.70 16.05 -4.69
C GLY A 209 -9.90 17.52 -4.29
N TRP A 210 -11.12 18.07 -4.45
CA TRP A 210 -11.41 19.45 -4.08
C TRP A 210 -11.52 19.68 -2.56
N TYR A 211 -11.82 18.64 -1.76
CA TYR A 211 -11.86 18.75 -0.30
C TYR A 211 -10.47 19.01 0.31
N ALA A 212 -9.38 18.68 -0.40
CA ALA A 212 -8.02 18.95 0.05
C ALA A 212 -7.71 20.45 0.21
N HIS A 213 -8.53 21.34 -0.36
CA HIS A 213 -8.37 22.80 -0.21
C HIS A 213 -8.97 23.36 1.08
N VAL A 214 -9.83 22.59 1.77
CA VAL A 214 -10.59 23.06 2.94
C VAL A 214 -10.32 22.25 4.19
N VAL A 215 -9.88 20.98 4.05
CA VAL A 215 -9.53 20.14 5.19
C VAL A 215 -8.08 20.37 5.60
N ASP A 216 -7.85 20.49 6.91
CA ASP A 216 -6.50 20.57 7.48
C ASP A 216 -5.65 19.33 7.09
N PRO A 217 -4.46 19.50 6.52
CA PRO A 217 -3.60 18.38 6.12
C PRO A 217 -3.18 17.47 7.29
N ASP A 218 -3.25 17.93 8.54
CA ASP A 218 -3.01 17.09 9.73
C ASP A 218 -4.13 16.09 9.98
N ARG A 219 -5.34 16.39 9.50
CA ARG A 219 -6.56 15.58 9.69
C ARG A 219 -6.98 14.85 8.41
N LEU A 220 -6.30 15.11 7.30
CA LEU A 220 -6.66 14.56 6.00
C LEU A 220 -5.90 13.26 5.70
N VAL A 221 -6.63 12.15 5.65
CA VAL A 221 -6.10 10.84 5.26
C VAL A 221 -6.20 10.70 3.75
N VAL A 222 -5.05 10.66 3.08
CA VAL A 222 -4.94 10.58 1.62
C VAL A 222 -4.40 9.22 1.21
N GLY A 223 -5.10 8.57 0.28
CA GLY A 223 -4.65 7.39 -0.46
C GLY A 223 -5.02 7.55 -1.94
N ASP A 224 -5.42 6.46 -2.59
CA ASP A 224 -6.05 6.54 -3.90
C ASP A 224 -7.52 6.92 -3.78
N LEU A 225 -7.93 8.00 -4.46
CA LEU A 225 -9.33 8.43 -4.49
C LEU A 225 -10.30 7.35 -5.05
N ALA A 226 -9.81 6.40 -5.85
CA ALA A 226 -10.64 5.33 -6.41
C ALA A 226 -11.01 4.24 -5.38
N THR A 227 -10.21 4.12 -4.32
CA THR A 227 -10.38 3.15 -3.24
C THR A 227 -10.61 3.86 -1.90
N ALA A 228 -11.06 5.12 -1.93
CA ALA A 228 -11.24 5.92 -0.73
C ALA A 228 -12.26 5.32 0.24
N GLU A 229 -13.36 4.76 -0.27
CA GLU A 229 -14.36 4.05 0.55
C GLU A 229 -13.75 2.82 1.24
N ALA A 230 -12.97 2.00 0.53
CA ALA A 230 -12.29 0.84 1.13
C ALA A 230 -11.30 1.25 2.24
N LEU A 231 -10.65 2.41 2.09
CA LEU A 231 -9.79 2.97 3.12
C LEU A 231 -10.59 3.50 4.33
N ALA A 232 -11.72 4.16 4.07
CA ALA A 232 -12.64 4.67 5.08
C ALA A 232 -13.19 3.52 5.94
N ASP A 233 -13.67 2.45 5.30
CA ASP A 233 -14.16 1.25 5.98
C ASP A 233 -13.06 0.58 6.82
N LEU A 234 -11.85 0.43 6.27
CA LEU A 234 -10.72 -0.19 6.97
C LEU A 234 -10.32 0.56 8.25
N LEU A 235 -10.33 1.89 8.19
CA LEU A 235 -9.87 2.74 9.29
C LEU A 235 -11.01 3.20 10.21
N ASP A 236 -12.25 2.80 9.91
CA ASP A 236 -13.49 3.29 10.54
C ASP A 236 -13.56 4.83 10.56
N LEU A 237 -13.26 5.44 9.40
CA LEU A 237 -13.25 6.89 9.22
C LEU A 237 -14.35 7.31 8.26
N PRO A 238 -14.98 8.47 8.47
CA PRO A 238 -15.83 9.04 7.45
C PRO A 238 -15.02 9.60 6.26
N THR A 239 -15.62 9.55 5.07
CA THR A 239 -15.11 10.29 3.90
C THR A 239 -15.39 11.79 4.02
N ALA A 240 -14.59 12.61 3.35
CA ALA A 240 -14.76 14.06 3.36
C ALA A 240 -16.13 14.47 2.79
N SER A 241 -16.58 13.85 1.69
CA SER A 241 -17.90 14.16 1.12
C SER A 241 -19.07 13.80 2.04
N SER A 242 -18.95 12.78 2.89
CA SER A 242 -20.02 12.39 3.82
C SER A 242 -20.17 13.31 5.03
N ARG A 243 -19.16 14.14 5.33
CA ARG A 243 -19.10 14.97 6.54
C ARG A 243 -18.99 16.47 6.28
N ILE A 244 -18.77 16.88 5.03
CA ILE A 244 -18.62 18.29 4.66
C ILE A 244 -19.79 18.70 3.77
N ASP A 245 -20.62 19.60 4.29
CA ASP A 245 -21.60 20.30 3.48
C ASP A 245 -20.91 21.50 2.82
N ALA A 246 -21.08 21.69 1.52
CA ALA A 246 -20.42 22.78 0.80
C ALA A 246 -21.36 23.48 -0.18
N SER A 247 -21.20 24.79 -0.30
CA SER A 247 -21.90 25.62 -1.29
C SER A 247 -20.96 26.64 -1.91
N VAL A 248 -21.00 26.76 -3.23
CA VAL A 248 -20.22 27.76 -3.99
C VAL A 248 -20.87 29.13 -3.81
N LEU A 249 -20.06 30.14 -3.49
CA LEU A 249 -20.51 31.51 -3.32
C LEU A 249 -20.35 32.29 -4.64
N GLY A 250 -21.47 32.75 -5.18
CA GLY A 250 -21.54 33.48 -6.45
C GLY A 250 -21.85 32.57 -7.64
N ALA A 251 -22.40 33.14 -8.70
CA ALA A 251 -22.88 32.37 -9.86
C ALA A 251 -21.77 31.98 -10.85
N GLY A 252 -20.69 32.77 -10.93
CA GLY A 252 -19.68 32.64 -11.98
C GLY A 252 -20.24 32.85 -13.40
N GLU A 253 -19.42 32.55 -14.40
CA GLU A 253 -19.78 32.58 -15.82
C GLU A 253 -19.66 31.17 -16.41
N ARG A 254 -20.72 30.68 -17.04
CA ARG A 254 -20.74 29.35 -17.66
C ARG A 254 -20.09 29.42 -19.05
N VAL A 255 -19.03 28.64 -19.26
CA VAL A 255 -18.20 28.69 -20.48
C VAL A 255 -17.91 27.27 -20.99
N ARG A 256 -18.00 27.06 -22.31
CA ARG A 256 -17.50 25.84 -22.96
C ARG A 256 -15.98 25.90 -22.98
N LEU A 257 -15.29 24.84 -22.54
CA LEU A 257 -13.83 24.86 -22.43
C LEU A 257 -13.10 25.19 -23.75
N GLY A 258 -13.64 24.73 -24.89
CA GLY A 258 -13.08 25.04 -26.20
C GLY A 258 -13.18 26.52 -26.61
N ASP A 259 -14.04 27.29 -25.96
CA ASP A 259 -14.26 28.72 -26.24
C ASP A 259 -13.42 29.63 -25.31
N ASP A 260 -12.78 29.06 -24.28
CA ASP A 260 -11.90 29.78 -23.36
C ASP A 260 -10.42 29.69 -23.79
N ALA A 261 -9.83 30.82 -24.18
CA ALA A 261 -8.46 30.85 -24.70
C ALA A 261 -7.41 30.37 -23.68
N ALA A 262 -7.62 30.63 -22.37
CA ALA A 262 -6.70 30.20 -21.33
C ALA A 262 -6.75 28.68 -21.13
N ALA A 263 -7.95 28.09 -21.12
CA ALA A 263 -8.14 26.64 -21.09
C ALA A 263 -7.48 25.96 -22.29
N VAL A 264 -7.76 26.44 -23.51
CA VAL A 264 -7.15 25.89 -24.73
C VAL A 264 -5.63 25.93 -24.65
N THR A 265 -5.05 27.02 -24.15
CA THR A 265 -3.60 27.17 -23.97
C THR A 265 -3.05 26.18 -22.94
N ALA A 266 -3.72 26.02 -21.78
CA ALA A 266 -3.28 25.09 -20.74
C ALA A 266 -3.30 23.63 -21.20
N PHE A 267 -4.33 23.22 -21.95
CA PHE A 267 -4.41 21.89 -22.54
C PHE A 267 -3.35 21.68 -23.63
N ALA A 268 -3.13 22.66 -24.51
CA ALA A 268 -2.09 22.58 -25.53
C ALA A 268 -0.68 22.47 -24.92
N ALA A 269 -0.40 23.24 -23.87
CA ALA A 269 0.88 23.19 -23.14
C ALA A 269 1.13 21.83 -22.46
N ALA A 270 0.06 21.17 -22.03
CA ALA A 270 0.11 19.82 -21.46
C ALA A 270 0.05 18.69 -22.50
N GLY A 271 -0.04 19.01 -23.80
CA GLY A 271 -0.21 18.01 -24.86
C GLY A 271 -1.55 17.24 -24.80
N ALA A 272 -2.56 17.82 -24.15
CA ALA A 272 -3.87 17.20 -23.94
C ALA A 272 -4.94 17.78 -24.88
N VAL A 273 -5.94 16.96 -25.22
CA VAL A 273 -7.10 17.39 -26.01
C VAL A 273 -8.09 18.11 -25.10
N VAL A 274 -8.54 19.29 -25.52
CA VAL A 274 -9.60 20.04 -24.82
C VAL A 274 -10.91 19.24 -24.92
N PRO A 275 -11.51 18.82 -23.80
CA PRO A 275 -12.75 18.06 -23.84
C PRO A 275 -13.93 18.96 -24.19
N ASP A 276 -14.96 18.35 -24.80
CA ASP A 276 -16.27 18.98 -24.92
C ASP A 276 -16.97 18.97 -23.55
N ALA A 277 -16.65 19.96 -22.73
CA ALA A 277 -17.25 20.14 -21.43
C ALA A 277 -17.51 21.63 -21.15
N THR A 278 -18.51 21.88 -20.32
CA THR A 278 -18.85 23.22 -19.83
C THR A 278 -18.44 23.34 -18.38
N VAL A 279 -17.83 24.46 -18.03
CA VAL A 279 -17.37 24.78 -16.67
C VAL A 279 -17.89 26.15 -16.25
N THR A 280 -17.91 26.42 -14.95
CA THR A 280 -18.27 27.73 -14.41
C THR A 280 -17.02 28.45 -13.93
N LEU A 281 -16.67 29.55 -14.59
CA LEU A 281 -15.49 30.34 -14.28
C LEU A 281 -15.80 31.48 -13.33
N HIS A 282 -14.91 31.70 -12.36
CA HIS A 282 -15.00 32.78 -11.39
C HIS A 282 -13.73 33.63 -11.41
N ASP A 283 -13.84 34.93 -11.18
CA ASP A 283 -12.65 35.76 -10.96
C ASP A 283 -12.01 35.45 -9.59
N ARG A 284 -12.85 35.10 -8.61
CA ARG A 284 -12.47 34.57 -7.29
C ARG A 284 -13.51 33.53 -6.87
N LEU A 285 -13.07 32.29 -6.69
CA LEU A 285 -13.94 31.19 -6.28
C LEU A 285 -13.89 31.03 -4.76
N ARG A 286 -15.04 31.24 -4.10
CA ARG A 286 -15.23 31.01 -2.67
C ARG A 286 -16.22 29.89 -2.42
N VAL A 287 -15.92 29.05 -1.47
CA VAL A 287 -16.82 27.97 -1.01
C VAL A 287 -17.09 28.18 0.47
N ARG A 288 -18.37 28.13 0.84
CA ARG A 288 -18.78 28.03 2.24
C ARG A 288 -18.96 26.57 2.59
N VAL A 289 -18.25 26.12 3.62
CA VAL A 289 -18.34 24.75 4.14
C VAL A 289 -18.91 24.72 5.55
N GLY A 290 -19.57 23.61 5.89
CA GLY A 290 -20.20 23.34 7.17
C GLY A 290 -20.05 21.89 7.62
N SER A 291 -20.56 21.60 8.83
CA SER A 291 -20.46 20.30 9.52
C SER A 291 -19.06 20.01 10.07
N ALA A 292 -18.30 19.05 9.54
CA ALA A 292 -16.99 18.68 10.09
C ALA A 292 -15.91 19.76 9.89
N VAL A 293 -16.05 20.60 8.87
CA VAL A 293 -15.23 21.79 8.63
C VAL A 293 -16.17 22.98 8.48
N THR A 294 -15.87 24.11 9.11
CA THR A 294 -16.71 25.31 9.02
C THR A 294 -15.88 26.50 8.52
N GLY A 295 -16.48 27.34 7.67
CA GLY A 295 -15.87 28.59 7.22
C GLY A 295 -16.10 28.92 5.75
N GLU A 296 -15.43 29.96 5.28
CA GLU A 296 -15.36 30.34 3.87
C GLU A 296 -13.91 30.24 3.39
N TYR A 297 -13.71 29.58 2.25
CA TYR A 297 -12.39 29.27 1.72
C TYR A 297 -12.28 29.77 0.28
N ASP A 298 -11.15 30.41 -0.04
CA ASP A 298 -10.76 30.67 -1.42
C ASP A 298 -10.10 29.42 -1.98
N VAL A 299 -10.69 28.85 -3.03
CA VAL A 299 -10.22 27.59 -3.62
C VAL A 299 -9.95 27.76 -5.11
N PRO A 300 -8.96 27.07 -5.68
CA PRO A 300 -8.65 27.19 -7.11
C PRO A 300 -9.73 26.54 -7.99
N TRP A 301 -10.37 25.48 -7.50
CA TRP A 301 -11.44 24.77 -8.17
C TRP A 301 -12.31 23.98 -7.16
N TRP A 302 -13.54 23.69 -7.54
CA TRP A 302 -14.52 22.96 -6.73
C TRP A 302 -15.53 22.26 -7.64
N VAL A 303 -16.08 21.12 -7.21
CA VAL A 303 -17.23 20.48 -7.87
C VAL A 303 -18.43 20.60 -6.94
N ASP A 304 -19.51 21.22 -7.42
CA ASP A 304 -20.73 21.38 -6.63
C ASP A 304 -21.54 20.06 -6.58
N PRO A 305 -22.59 19.98 -5.73
CA PRO A 305 -23.43 18.77 -5.64
C PRO A 305 -24.14 18.37 -6.94
N ASP A 306 -24.29 19.29 -7.90
CA ASP A 306 -24.87 19.02 -9.22
C ASP A 306 -23.82 18.48 -10.21
N GLY A 307 -22.57 18.28 -9.77
CA GLY A 307 -21.45 17.83 -10.60
C GLY A 307 -20.84 18.93 -11.47
N THR A 308 -21.17 20.20 -11.23
CA THR A 308 -20.62 21.33 -11.99
C THR A 308 -19.23 21.69 -11.48
N LEU A 309 -18.25 21.67 -12.38
CA LEU A 309 -16.90 22.17 -12.11
C LEU A 309 -16.88 23.70 -12.10
N HIS A 310 -16.54 24.26 -10.94
CA HIS A 310 -16.22 25.67 -10.74
C HIS A 310 -14.71 25.87 -10.67
N CYS A 311 -14.17 26.86 -11.37
CA CYS A 311 -12.74 27.16 -11.36
C CYS A 311 -12.48 28.67 -11.30
N VAL A 312 -11.36 29.07 -10.70
CA VAL A 312 -10.83 30.41 -10.90
C VAL A 312 -10.36 30.56 -12.35
N ARG A 313 -10.60 31.71 -12.98
CA ARG A 313 -10.07 31.99 -14.32
C ARG A 313 -8.55 31.79 -14.35
N GLY A 314 -8.06 31.05 -15.33
CA GLY A 314 -6.65 30.70 -15.47
C GLY A 314 -6.16 29.53 -14.59
N ALA A 315 -6.98 28.99 -13.67
CA ALA A 315 -6.64 27.81 -12.88
C ALA A 315 -7.05 26.48 -13.54
N ILE A 316 -7.82 26.55 -14.64
CA ILE A 316 -8.28 25.36 -15.38
C ILE A 316 -7.09 24.64 -16.03
N SER A 317 -7.02 23.32 -15.86
CA SER A 317 -5.96 22.48 -16.42
C SER A 317 -6.47 21.06 -16.67
N PRO A 318 -5.77 20.23 -17.46
CA PRO A 318 -6.13 18.82 -17.63
C PRO A 318 -6.23 18.06 -16.30
N THR A 319 -5.36 18.35 -15.34
CA THR A 319 -5.37 17.72 -14.01
C THR A 319 -6.62 18.10 -13.22
N VAL A 320 -7.04 19.37 -13.27
CA VAL A 320 -8.29 19.82 -12.63
C VAL A 320 -9.50 19.14 -13.26
N VAL A 321 -9.56 19.09 -14.60
CA VAL A 321 -10.68 18.45 -15.31
C VAL A 321 -10.72 16.94 -15.07
N ALA A 322 -9.56 16.28 -14.99
CA ALA A 322 -9.48 14.86 -14.63
C ALA A 322 -9.90 14.63 -13.17
N GLY A 323 -9.48 15.51 -12.26
CA GLY A 323 -9.84 15.46 -10.84
C GLY A 323 -11.34 15.69 -10.57
N ALA A 324 -12.03 16.42 -11.44
CA ALA A 324 -13.46 16.68 -11.37
C ALA A 324 -14.34 15.56 -11.95
N ARG A 325 -13.77 14.62 -12.70
CA ARG A 325 -14.52 13.50 -13.31
C ARG A 325 -14.48 12.30 -12.37
N ARG A 326 -15.39 12.25 -11.39
CA ARG A 326 -15.72 11.06 -10.60
C ARG A 326 -17.21 11.03 -10.33
#